data_AF-A0AAD4E900-F1
#
_entry.id   AF-A0AAD4E900-F1
#
_cell.length_a   1.000
_cell.length_b   1.000
_cell.length_c   1.000
_cell.angle_alpha   90.00
_cell.angle_beta   90.00
_cell.angle_gamma   90.00
#
_symmetry.space_group_name_H-M   'P 1'
#
loop_
_entity.id
_entity.type
_entity.pdbx_description
1 polymer ?
#
loop_
_entity_poly.entity_id
_entity_poly.type
_entity_poly.pdbx_seq_one_letter_code
_entity_poly.pdbx_strand_id
1 'polypeptide(L)'
;LISAVTSDDIIRKGLYPEPGANVSIKNGGGAKKTEHHWALCKILFDGHEEYGSAFEIVLSNPKEKALRQAWVRKIKNRMQMYVVIWFCDVLILTLLAV
;
A
#
# COMPACT_ATOMS: atom_id res chain seq x y z
N LEU A 1 7.25 -1.40 -6.82
CA LEU A 1 6.17 -1.53 -5.80
C LEU A 1 6.65 -2.31 -4.56
N ILE A 2 6.93 -3.61 -4.66
CA ILE A 2 7.36 -4.42 -3.50
C ILE A 2 8.64 -3.85 -2.86
N SER A 3 9.65 -3.52 -3.67
CA SER A 3 10.87 -2.86 -3.20
C SER A 3 10.60 -1.56 -2.43
N ALA A 4 9.71 -0.70 -2.92
CA ALA A 4 9.35 0.56 -2.23
C ALA A 4 8.62 0.33 -0.89
N VAL A 5 7.89 -0.78 -0.75
CA VAL A 5 7.26 -1.17 0.52
C VAL A 5 8.28 -1.72 1.50
N THR A 6 9.27 -2.50 1.04
CA THR A 6 10.28 -3.12 1.89
C THR A 6 11.42 -2.18 2.28
N SER A 7 11.70 -1.16 1.46
CA SER A 7 12.77 -0.18 1.73
C SER A 7 12.40 0.84 2.81
N ASP A 8 11.10 1.04 3.08
CA ASP A 8 10.62 1.94 4.12
C ASP A 8 10.01 1.13 5.27
N ASP A 9 10.75 1.03 6.38
CA ASP A 9 10.36 0.24 7.53
C ASP A 9 9.08 0.76 8.22
N ILE A 10 8.77 2.06 8.10
CA ILE A 10 7.55 2.67 8.64
C ILE A 10 6.35 2.26 7.80
N ILE A 11 6.48 2.30 6.46
CA ILE A 11 5.44 1.85 5.54
C ILE A 11 5.23 0.35 5.65
N ARG A 12 6.31 -0.44 5.73
CA ARG A 12 6.25 -1.90 5.91
C ARG A 12 5.48 -2.28 7.17
N LYS A 13 5.88 -1.74 8.33
CA LYS A 13 5.22 -2.02 9.62
C LYS A 13 3.79 -1.48 9.66
N GLY A 14 3.53 -0.34 9.01
CA GLY A 14 2.19 0.24 8.93
C GLY A 14 1.22 -0.52 8.03
N LEU A 15 1.70 -1.12 6.94
CA LEU A 15 0.89 -1.92 6.02
C LEU A 15 0.73 -3.37 6.51
N TYR A 16 1.83 -3.96 7.00
CA TYR A 16 1.95 -5.35 7.43
C TYR A 16 2.53 -5.40 8.85
N PRO A 17 1.73 -5.09 9.88
CA PRO A 17 2.15 -5.23 11.26
C PRO A 17 2.36 -6.72 11.59
N GLU A 18 3.27 -6.99 12.52
CA GLU A 18 3.53 -8.36 12.98
C GLU A 18 2.30 -8.97 13.66
N PRO A 19 2.12 -10.31 13.56
CA PRO A 19 1.02 -11.00 14.22
C PRO A 19 1.02 -10.71 15.73
N GLY A 20 -0.11 -10.23 16.26
CA GLY A 20 -0.25 -9.85 17.67
C GLY A 20 -0.14 -8.34 17.95
N ALA A 21 0.29 -7.53 16.98
CA ALA A 21 0.21 -6.08 17.05
C ALA A 21 -1.22 -5.60 16.77
N ASN A 22 -2.12 -5.80 17.75
CA ASN A 22 -3.48 -5.27 17.72
C ASN A 22 -3.44 -3.75 17.96
N VAL A 23 -3.04 -2.99 16.95
CA VAL A 23 -3.15 -1.53 16.97
C VAL A 23 -4.62 -1.14 17.03
N SER A 24 -5.10 -0.83 18.23
CA SER A 24 -6.50 -0.49 18.47
C SER A 24 -6.87 0.81 17.74
N ILE A 25 -7.60 0.67 16.64
CA ILE A 25 -8.18 1.80 15.88
C ILE A 25 -9.12 2.64 16.78
N LYS A 26 -9.65 2.03 17.85
CA LYS A 26 -10.66 2.63 18.74
C LYS A 26 -10.10 3.66 19.73
N ASN A 27 -8.81 3.59 20.08
CA ASN A 27 -8.17 4.49 21.07
C ASN A 27 -7.04 5.34 20.46
N GLY A 28 -7.14 5.73 19.19
CA GLY A 28 -6.13 6.57 18.52
C GLY A 28 -4.87 5.82 18.06
N GLY A 29 -4.96 4.50 17.89
CA GLY A 29 -3.84 3.66 17.47
C GLY A 29 -3.46 3.84 16.00
N GLY A 30 -2.37 4.58 15.76
CA GLY A 30 -1.59 4.56 14.53
C GLY A 30 -2.19 5.30 13.34
N ALA A 31 -1.32 5.76 12.44
CA ALA A 31 -1.76 6.30 11.15
C ALA A 31 -2.60 5.24 10.43
N LYS A 32 -3.76 5.64 9.89
CA LYS A 32 -4.68 4.71 9.25
C LYS A 32 -3.93 4.02 8.11
N LYS A 33 -4.21 2.75 7.84
CA LYS A 33 -3.61 2.04 6.69
C LYS A 33 -3.66 2.87 5.42
N THR A 34 -4.75 3.61 5.17
CA THR A 34 -4.90 4.55 4.05
C THR A 34 -3.83 5.64 3.95
N GLU A 35 -3.27 6.09 5.07
CA GLU A 35 -2.17 7.05 5.17
C GLU A 35 -0.85 6.44 4.71
N HIS A 36 -0.55 5.21 5.14
CA HIS A 36 0.62 4.47 4.66
C HIS A 36 0.53 4.13 3.16
N HIS A 37 -0.66 3.80 2.66
CA HIS A 37 -0.88 3.65 1.22
C HIS A 37 -0.64 4.97 0.47
N TRP A 38 -1.03 6.11 1.05
CA TRP A 38 -0.78 7.42 0.46
C TRP A 38 0.71 7.80 0.47
N ALA A 39 1.42 7.50 1.56
CA ALA A 39 2.87 7.68 1.63
C ALA A 39 3.59 6.87 0.54
N LEU A 40 3.16 5.62 0.34
CA LEU A 40 3.66 4.76 -0.73
C LEU A 40 3.34 5.32 -2.13
N CYS A 41 2.15 5.89 -2.35
CA CYS A 41 1.84 6.57 -3.62
C CYS A 41 2.82 7.72 -3.90
N LYS A 42 3.15 8.53 -2.88
CA LYS A 42 4.13 9.62 -3.05
C LYS A 42 5.50 9.07 -3.45
N ILE A 43 6.01 8.05 -2.75
CA ILE A 43 7.32 7.45 -3.08
C ILE A 43 7.36 6.87 -4.50
N LEU A 44 6.25 6.32 -4.98
CA LEU A 44 6.21 5.64 -6.27
C LEU A 44 5.94 6.55 -7.47
N PHE A 45 5.15 7.61 -7.27
CA PHE A 45 4.63 8.42 -8.37
C PHE A 45 5.16 9.85 -8.35
N ASP A 46 5.75 10.32 -7.26
CA ASP A 46 6.43 11.60 -7.24
C ASP A 46 7.68 11.54 -8.14
N GLY A 47 7.73 12.38 -9.17
CA GLY A 47 8.81 12.40 -10.16
C GLY A 47 8.88 11.20 -11.13
N HIS A 48 7.84 10.37 -11.22
CA HIS A 48 7.83 9.23 -12.15
C HIS A 48 7.63 9.69 -13.61
N GLU A 49 8.41 9.16 -14.57
CA GLU A 49 8.37 9.61 -15.98
C GLU A 49 6.97 9.54 -16.62
N GLU A 50 6.26 8.43 -16.44
CA GLU A 50 4.93 8.23 -17.06
C GLU A 50 3.76 8.77 -16.23
N TYR A 51 3.84 8.70 -14.89
CA TYR A 51 2.71 8.97 -14.00
C TYR A 51 2.87 10.23 -13.14
N GLY A 52 4.05 10.86 -13.14
CA GLY A 52 4.36 12.00 -12.30
C GLY A 52 3.50 13.22 -12.60
N SER A 53 3.29 13.54 -13.88
CA SER A 53 2.42 14.64 -14.30
C SER A 53 0.96 14.45 -13.86
N ALA A 54 0.43 13.22 -13.96
CA ALA A 54 -0.91 12.90 -13.49
C ALA A 54 -1.02 12.91 -11.95
N PHE A 55 0.07 12.60 -11.25
CA PHE A 55 0.13 12.59 -9.79
C PHE A 55 0.31 14.01 -9.21
N GLU A 56 1.04 14.88 -9.91
CA GLU A 56 1.26 16.28 -9.54
C GLU A 56 -0.05 17.07 -9.48
N ILE A 57 -1.01 16.76 -10.34
CA ILE A 57 -2.37 17.32 -10.29
C ILE A 57 -3.05 17.03 -8.95
N VAL A 58 -2.81 15.84 -8.39
CA VAL A 58 -3.38 15.42 -7.09
C VAL A 58 -2.62 16.07 -5.94
N LEU A 59 -1.31 16.24 -6.05
CA LEU A 59 -0.50 16.95 -5.07
C LEU A 59 -0.88 18.44 -5.00
N SER A 60 -1.17 19.05 -6.15
CA SER A 60 -1.61 20.45 -6.27
C SER A 60 -3.02 20.68 -5.74
N ASN A 61 -3.86 19.64 -5.70
CA ASN A 61 -5.26 19.71 -5.24
C ASN A 61 -5.53 18.81 -4.02
N PRO A 62 -4.87 19.05 -2.87
CA PRO A 62 -4.97 18.16 -1.70
C PRO A 62 -6.36 18.15 -1.05
N LYS A 63 -7.21 19.15 -1.35
CA LYS A 63 -8.59 19.23 -0.87
C LYS A 63 -9.49 18.19 -1.54
N GLU A 64 -9.10 17.69 -2.71
CA GLU A 64 -9.89 16.70 -3.45
C GLU A 64 -9.63 15.28 -2.94
N LYS A 65 -10.34 14.94 -1.86
CA LYS A 65 -10.25 13.62 -1.23
C LYS A 65 -10.53 12.48 -2.20
N ALA A 66 -11.37 12.67 -3.22
CA ALA A 66 -11.73 11.65 -4.20
C ALA A 66 -10.53 11.21 -5.05
N LEU A 67 -9.76 12.17 -5.58
CA LEU A 67 -8.54 11.88 -6.35
C LEU A 67 -7.51 11.14 -5.50
N ARG A 68 -7.26 11.64 -4.28
CA ARG A 68 -6.36 10.96 -3.32
C ARG A 68 -6.79 9.51 -3.07
N GLN A 69 -8.08 9.27 -2.87
CA GLN A 69 -8.62 7.92 -2.63
C GLN A 69 -8.51 7.02 -3.88
N ALA A 70 -8.63 7.56 -5.09
CA ALA A 70 -8.46 6.79 -6.32
C ALA A 70 -7.05 6.20 -6.44
N TRP A 71 -6.02 7.01 -6.16
CA TRP A 71 -4.62 6.55 -6.17
C TRP A 71 -4.32 5.56 -5.05
N VAL A 72 -4.79 5.84 -3.83
CA VAL A 72 -4.69 4.90 -2.70
C VAL A 72 -5.35 3.55 -3.04
N ARG A 73 -6.53 3.57 -3.64
CA ARG A 73 -7.25 2.36 -4.05
C ARG A 73 -6.53 1.60 -5.16
N LYS A 74 -5.93 2.30 -6.13
CA LYS A 74 -5.13 1.68 -7.21
C LYS A 74 -3.97 0.87 -6.64
N ILE A 75 -3.20 1.45 -5.72
CA ILE A 75 -2.08 0.76 -5.07
C ILE A 75 -2.54 -0.36 -4.14
N LYS A 76 -3.57 -0.12 -3.32
CA LYS A 76 -4.16 -1.16 -2.46
C LYS A 76 -4.58 -2.38 -3.29
N ASN A 77 -5.33 -2.18 -4.37
CA ASN A 77 -5.83 -3.28 -5.20
C ASN A 77 -4.68 -4.05 -5.85
N ARG A 78 -3.62 -3.37 -6.29
CA ARG A 78 -2.42 -4.01 -6.84
C ARG A 78 -1.72 -4.86 -5.77
N MET A 79 -1.54 -4.33 -4.57
CA MET A 79 -0.95 -5.10 -3.45
C MET A 79 -1.80 -6.31 -3.05
N GLN A 80 -3.13 -6.17 -2.99
CA GLN A 80 -4.01 -7.29 -2.71
C GLN A 80 -3.89 -8.39 -3.76
N MET A 81 -3.75 -8.04 -5.04
CA MET A 81 -3.52 -9.02 -6.11
C MET A 81 -2.22 -9.80 -5.89
N TYR A 82 -1.12 -9.15 -5.50
CA TYR A 82 0.13 -9.84 -5.17
C TYR A 82 0.00 -10.76 -3.95
N VAL A 83 -0.71 -10.34 -2.90
CA VAL A 83 -0.94 -11.19 -1.71
C VAL A 83 -1.79 -12.42 -2.05
N VAL A 84 -2.80 -12.26 -2.90
CA VAL A 84 -3.64 -13.38 -3.36
C VAL A 84 -2.84 -14.36 -4.22
N ILE A 85 -1.98 -13.86 -5.11
CA ILE A 85 -1.09 -14.70 -5.93
C ILE A 85 -0.11 -15.47 -5.04
N TRP A 86 0.55 -14.81 -4.10
CA TRP A 86 1.48 -15.46 -3.17
C TRP A 86 0.80 -16.53 -2.29
N PHE A 87 -0.43 -16.30 -1.83
CA PHE A 87 -1.20 -17.33 -1.13
C PHE A 87 -1.59 -18.50 -2.05
N CYS A 88 -1.88 -18.24 -3.32
CA CYS A 88 -2.20 -19.28 -4.30
C CYS A 88 -0.96 -20.13 -4.61
N ASP A 89 0.20 -19.52 -4.83
CA ASP A 89 1.45 -20.22 -5.14
C ASP A 89 1.95 -21.06 -3.96
N VAL A 90 1.88 -20.53 -2.73
CA VAL A 90 2.24 -21.30 -1.53
C VAL A 90 1.29 -22.47 -1.31
N LEU A 91 -0.02 -22.29 -1.54
CA LEU A 91 -1.01 -23.36 -1.39
C LEU A 91 -0.85 -24.45 -2.47
N ILE A 92 -0.58 -24.06 -3.72
CA ILE A 92 -0.30 -24.98 -4.84
C ILE A 92 0.98 -25.79 -4.56
N LEU A 93 2.05 -25.14 -4.09
CA LEU A 93 3.30 -25.82 -3.77
C LEU A 93 3.15 -26.79 -2.58
N THR A 94 2.29 -26.49 -1.61
CA THR A 94 1.98 -27.42 -0.50
C THR A 94 1.03 -28.56 -0.91
N LEU A 95 0.15 -28.36 -1.89
CA LEU A 95 -0.79 -29.38 -2.38
C LEU A 95 -0.15 -30.33 -3.42
N LEU A 96 0.86 -29.88 -4.17
CA LEU A 96 1.63 -30.71 -5.11
C LEU A 96 2.80 -31.47 -4.43
N ALA A 97 3.07 -31.19 -3.16
CA ALA A 97 4.10 -31.87 -2.36
C ALA A 97 3.56 -33.02 -1.49
N VAL A 98 2.31 -33.46 -1.72
CA VAL A 98 1.68 -34.63 -1.08
C VAL A 98 1.47 -35.74 -2.10
#